data_AF-A0A7W1MR82-F1
#
_entry.id   AF-A0A7W1MR82-F1
#
_cell.length_a   1.000
_cell.length_b   1.000
_cell.length_c   1.000
_cell.angle_alpha   90.00
_cell.angle_beta   90.00
_cell.angle_gamma   90.00
#
_symmetry.space_group_name_H-M   'P 1'
#
loop_
_entity.id
_entity.type
_entity.pdbx_description
1 polymer ?
#
loop_
_entity_poly.entity_id
_entity_poly.type
_entity_poly.pdbx_seq_one_letter_code
_entity_poly.pdbx_strand_id
1 'polypeptide(L)'
;MNHPSHLAQKWNEAQRRAEAYLRALRGGFGPGERQLVVSAIASARGQLQLNYEEHPVTLVMEALFGFLPAAAAGMPAMTPPIQRATMLPEPMEFPVHDWLRGFFRRVGGK
;
A
#
# COMPACT_ATOMS: atom_id res chain seq x y z
N MET A 1 -23.99 -15.09 9.26
CA MET A 1 -23.00 -15.92 10.00
C MET A 1 -21.70 -15.90 9.20
N ASN A 2 -20.63 -15.29 9.72
CA ASN A 2 -19.34 -15.28 9.04
C ASN A 2 -18.74 -16.69 9.07
N HIS A 3 -18.51 -17.27 7.90
CA HIS A 3 -17.91 -18.61 7.76
C HIS A 3 -16.55 -18.62 8.48
N PRO A 4 -16.21 -19.67 9.27
CA PRO A 4 -14.94 -19.74 10.02
C PRO A 4 -13.69 -19.58 9.12
N SER A 5 -13.82 -19.92 7.84
CA SER A 5 -12.80 -19.69 6.81
C SER A 5 -12.49 -18.21 6.56
N HIS A 6 -13.48 -17.33 6.62
CA HIS A 6 -13.31 -15.91 6.35
C HIS A 6 -12.56 -15.19 7.47
N LEU A 7 -12.82 -15.58 8.72
CA LEU A 7 -12.10 -15.04 9.88
C LEU A 7 -10.63 -15.49 9.88
N ALA A 8 -10.37 -16.77 9.58
CA ALA A 8 -9.02 -17.29 9.45
C ALA A 8 -8.23 -16.58 8.33
N GLN A 9 -8.87 -16.31 7.20
CA GLN A 9 -8.27 -15.53 6.10
C GLN A 9 -7.87 -14.12 6.54
N LYS A 10 -8.72 -13.42 7.31
CA LYS A 10 -8.41 -12.08 7.84
C LYS A 10 -7.21 -12.09 8.79
N TRP A 11 -7.08 -13.10 9.64
CA TRP A 11 -5.93 -13.24 10.52
C TRP A 11 -4.64 -13.55 9.77
N ASN A 12 -4.70 -14.41 8.75
CA ASN A 12 -3.56 -14.68 7.88
C ASN A 12 -3.14 -13.42 7.11
N GLU A 13 -4.10 -12.62 6.66
CA GLU A 13 -3.83 -11.33 6.02
C GLU A 13 -3.18 -10.34 7.00
N ALA A 14 -3.70 -10.23 8.22
CA ALA A 14 -3.12 -9.38 9.27
C ALA A 14 -1.67 -9.75 9.54
N GLN A 15 -1.36 -11.05 9.66
CA GLN A 15 0.01 -11.52 9.82
C GLN A 15 0.89 -11.12 8.62
N ARG A 16 0.47 -11.39 7.39
CA ARG A 16 1.26 -11.04 6.19
C ARG A 16 1.56 -9.54 6.11
N ARG A 17 0.57 -8.68 6.43
CA ARG A 17 0.74 -7.22 6.43
C ARG A 17 1.70 -6.75 7.52
N ALA A 18 1.58 -7.32 8.73
CA ALA A 18 2.51 -7.07 9.84
C ALA A 18 3.96 -7.43 9.49
N GLU A 19 4.17 -8.60 8.89
CA GLU A 19 5.50 -9.04 8.45
C GLU A 19 6.08 -8.13 7.36
N ALA A 20 5.27 -7.75 6.36
CA ALA A 20 5.67 -6.85 5.30
C ALA A 20 6.06 -5.47 5.84
N TYR A 21 5.28 -4.95 6.81
CA TYR A 21 5.56 -3.68 7.46
C TYR A 21 6.90 -3.68 8.22
N LEU A 22 7.13 -4.70 9.06
CA LEU A 22 8.40 -4.80 9.79
C LEU A 22 9.61 -4.98 8.85
N ARG A 23 9.43 -5.73 7.75
CA ARG A 23 10.47 -5.87 6.72
C ARG A 23 10.77 -4.53 6.04
N ALA A 24 9.75 -3.74 5.73
CA ALA A 24 9.92 -2.42 5.12
C ALA A 24 10.64 -1.44 6.06
N LEU A 25 10.35 -1.50 7.37
CA LEU A 25 10.99 -0.64 8.36
C LEU A 25 12.45 -0.98 8.64
N ARG A 26 12.80 -2.27 8.67
CA ARG A 26 14.10 -2.73 9.20
C ARG A 26 15.04 -3.32 8.15
N GLY A 27 14.60 -3.44 6.90
CA GLY A 27 15.40 -4.02 5.80
C GLY A 27 15.66 -5.53 5.92
N GLY A 28 15.15 -6.19 6.97
CA GLY A 28 15.33 -7.60 7.26
C GLY A 28 14.20 -8.15 8.14
N PHE A 29 14.06 -9.47 8.21
CA PHE A 29 13.01 -10.13 8.98
C PHE A 29 13.57 -11.35 9.73
N GLY A 30 13.95 -11.14 10.99
CA GLY A 30 14.61 -12.12 11.83
C GLY A 30 13.73 -12.68 12.95
N PRO A 31 14.34 -13.39 13.93
CA PRO A 31 13.64 -13.91 15.10
C PRO A 31 12.96 -12.83 15.94
N GLY A 32 13.56 -11.65 16.08
CA GLY A 32 13.00 -10.54 16.86
C GLY A 32 11.72 -9.99 16.23
N GLU A 33 11.72 -9.75 14.92
CA GLU A 33 10.53 -9.30 14.19
C GLU A 33 9.42 -10.34 14.23
N ARG A 34 9.74 -11.63 14.10
CA ARG A 34 8.76 -12.71 14.28
C ARG A 34 8.11 -12.67 15.66
N GLN A 35 8.90 -12.47 16.72
CA GLN A 35 8.38 -12.38 18.08
C GLN A 35 7.46 -11.17 18.25
N LEU A 36 7.81 -10.02 17.67
CA LEU A 36 6.93 -8.84 17.66
C LEU A 36 5.59 -9.09 16.98
N VAL A 37 5.58 -9.76 15.81
CA VAL A 37 4.33 -10.12 15.12
C VAL A 37 3.47 -11.06 15.97
N VAL A 38 4.07 -12.07 16.61
CA VAL A 38 3.36 -13.00 17.48
C VAL A 38 2.74 -12.26 18.68
N SER A 39 3.50 -11.38 19.33
CA SER A 39 3.00 -10.56 20.44
C SER A 39 1.87 -9.62 20.02
N ALA A 40 1.99 -8.98 18.84
CA ALA A 40 0.94 -8.12 18.28
C ALA A 40 -0.35 -8.89 17.98
N ILE A 41 -0.25 -10.07 17.37
CA ILE A 41 -1.42 -10.92 17.10
C ILE A 41 -2.09 -11.38 18.41
N ALA A 42 -1.30 -11.76 19.42
CA ALA A 42 -1.84 -12.15 20.72
C ALA A 42 -2.60 -10.99 21.39
N SER A 43 -2.04 -9.78 21.37
CA SER A 43 -2.68 -8.57 21.89
C SER A 43 -3.96 -8.22 21.13
N ALA A 44 -3.91 -8.21 19.80
CA ALA A 44 -5.05 -7.94 18.93
C ALA A 44 -6.20 -8.94 19.13
N ARG A 45 -5.88 -10.22 19.36
CA ARG A 45 -6.90 -11.25 19.68
C ARG A 45 -7.59 -10.97 21.01
N GLY A 46 -6.86 -10.49 22.01
CA GLY A 46 -7.44 -10.06 23.29
C GLY A 46 -8.38 -8.87 23.12
N GLN A 47 -8.00 -7.90 22.28
CA GLN A 47 -8.84 -6.72 22.00
C GLN A 47 -10.09 -7.05 21.16
N LEU A 48 -9.99 -7.94 20.17
CA LEU A 48 -11.15 -8.34 19.36
C LEU A 48 -12.24 -9.02 20.20
N GLN A 49 -11.87 -9.71 21.28
CA GLN A 49 -12.85 -10.27 22.23
C GLN A 49 -13.66 -9.19 22.97
N LEU A 50 -13.11 -7.98 23.07
CA LEU A 50 -13.75 -6.82 23.68
C LEU A 50 -14.52 -5.99 22.63
N ASN A 51 -13.98 -5.84 21.42
CA ASN A 51 -14.56 -5.09 20.29
C ASN A 51 -14.65 -5.96 19.01
N TYR A 52 -15.75 -6.71 18.86
CA TYR A 52 -15.95 -7.62 17.73
C TYR A 52 -16.16 -6.95 16.36
N GLU A 53 -16.36 -5.64 16.33
CA GLU A 53 -16.62 -4.88 15.09
C GLU A 53 -15.33 -4.53 14.34
N GLU A 54 -14.18 -4.56 15.02
CA GLU A 54 -12.93 -4.11 14.43
C GLU A 54 -12.25 -5.17 13.54
N HIS A 55 -11.57 -4.69 12.50
CA HIS A 55 -10.88 -5.58 11.57
C HIS A 55 -9.58 -6.09 12.20
N PRO A 56 -9.27 -7.41 12.13
CA PRO A 56 -8.05 -7.98 12.72
C PRO A 56 -6.75 -7.30 12.27
N VAL A 57 -6.70 -6.83 11.02
CA VAL A 57 -5.55 -6.07 10.49
C VAL A 57 -5.32 -4.79 11.28
N THR A 58 -6.38 -4.02 11.56
CA THR A 58 -6.30 -2.74 12.29
C THR A 58 -5.72 -2.97 13.68
N LEU A 59 -6.31 -3.91 14.43
CA LEU A 59 -5.89 -4.26 15.78
C LEU A 59 -4.42 -4.72 15.84
N VAL A 60 -3.98 -5.55 14.88
CA VAL A 60 -2.59 -6.02 14.82
C VAL A 60 -1.62 -4.87 14.54
N MET A 61 -1.98 -3.95 13.63
CA MET A 61 -1.13 -2.81 13.29
C MET A 61 -1.04 -1.83 14.47
N GLU A 62 -2.16 -1.54 15.14
CA GLU A 62 -2.17 -0.69 16.35
C GLU A 62 -1.33 -1.29 17.48
N ALA A 63 -1.45 -2.60 17.73
CA ALA A 63 -0.61 -3.30 18.68
C ALA A 63 0.89 -3.21 18.31
N LEU A 64 1.22 -3.39 17.03
CA LEU A 64 2.60 -3.21 16.54
C LEU A 64 3.11 -1.78 16.77
N PHE A 65 2.29 -0.76 16.50
CA PHE A 65 2.66 0.63 16.79
C PHE A 65 2.92 0.86 18.27
N GLY A 66 2.14 0.23 19.16
CA GLY A 66 2.37 0.30 20.61
C GLY A 66 3.67 -0.37 21.06
N PHE A 67 4.12 -1.42 20.38
CA PHE A 67 5.37 -2.13 20.71
C PHE A 67 6.63 -1.53 20.10
N LEU A 68 6.50 -0.82 18.97
CA LEU A 68 7.65 -0.19 18.33
C LEU A 68 8.05 1.08 19.10
N PRO A 69 9.34 1.25 19.45
CA PRO A 69 9.78 2.46 20.12
C PRO A 69 9.51 3.68 19.24
N ALA A 70 9.12 4.81 19.82
CA ALA A 70 8.84 6.06 19.08
C ALA A 70 10.03 6.51 18.20
N ALA A 71 11.26 6.09 18.53
CA ALA A 71 12.45 6.32 17.71
C ALA A 71 12.47 5.52 16.38
N ALA A 72 11.76 4.39 16.31
CA ALA A 72 11.53 3.63 15.08
C ALA A 72 10.39 4.22 14.23
N ALA A 73 9.56 5.11 14.81
CA ALA A 73 8.75 6.05 14.05
C ALA A 73 9.62 7.22 13.57
N GLY A 74 10.80 6.91 13.01
CA GLY A 74 11.43 7.79 12.06
C GLY A 74 10.34 8.11 11.05
N MET A 75 9.83 9.34 11.13
CA MET A 75 8.74 9.79 10.29
C MET A 75 9.07 9.30 8.88
N PRO A 76 8.13 8.73 8.12
CA PRO A 76 8.34 8.62 6.68
C PRO A 76 8.74 10.04 6.30
N ALA A 77 10.02 10.23 5.93
CA ALA A 77 10.54 11.53 5.61
C ALA A 77 9.53 12.08 4.63
N MET A 78 8.81 13.13 5.04
CA MET A 78 7.79 13.77 4.24
C MET A 78 8.46 13.94 2.90
N THR A 79 8.10 13.08 1.95
CA THR A 79 8.64 13.18 0.63
C THR A 79 8.11 14.54 0.24
N PRO A 80 8.98 15.54 0.01
CA PRO A 80 8.51 16.87 -0.29
C PRO A 80 7.46 16.73 -1.39
N PRO A 81 6.36 17.51 -1.31
CA PRO A 81 5.21 17.33 -2.20
C PRO A 81 5.77 17.16 -3.59
N ILE A 82 5.41 16.06 -4.27
CA ILE A 82 5.84 15.75 -5.63
C ILE A 82 5.90 17.10 -6.33
N GLN A 83 7.12 17.64 -6.48
CA GLN A 83 7.29 18.77 -7.36
C GLN A 83 6.85 18.10 -8.63
N ARG A 84 5.67 18.50 -9.10
CA ARG A 84 5.27 18.24 -10.46
C ARG A 84 6.49 18.73 -11.21
N ALA A 85 7.38 17.82 -11.56
CA ALA A 85 8.15 17.96 -12.76
C ALA A 85 7.03 18.27 -13.73
N THR A 86 6.88 19.54 -14.06
CA THR A 86 6.77 19.96 -15.43
C THR A 86 7.81 19.13 -16.20
N MET A 87 7.49 17.86 -16.41
CA MET A 87 7.49 17.29 -17.73
C MET A 87 6.74 18.34 -18.52
N LEU A 88 7.51 19.26 -19.10
CA LEU A 88 7.18 19.83 -20.37
C LEU A 88 6.51 18.69 -21.15
N PRO A 89 5.24 18.81 -21.56
CA PRO A 89 4.74 17.88 -22.53
C PRO A 89 5.72 17.98 -23.69
N GLU A 90 6.48 16.90 -23.91
CA GLU A 90 7.02 16.61 -25.23
C GLU A 90 5.87 16.93 -26.20
N PRO A 91 6.07 17.75 -27.23
CA PRO A 91 5.04 17.99 -28.22
C PRO A 91 4.75 16.64 -28.86
N MET A 92 3.75 15.95 -28.33
CA MET A 92 3.16 14.78 -28.95
C MET A 92 2.54 15.34 -30.22
N GLU A 93 3.29 15.25 -31.32
CA GLU A 93 2.83 15.57 -32.65
C GLU A 93 1.57 14.75 -32.90
N PHE A 94 0.44 15.41 -32.73
CA PHE A 94 -0.86 14.87 -33.09
C PHE A 94 -0.79 14.55 -34.59
N PRO A 95 -1.10 13.32 -35.04
CA PRO A 95 -1.02 12.93 -36.46
C PRO A 95 -2.18 13.50 -37.29
N VAL A 96 -2.62 14.73 -36.99
CA VAL A 96 -3.62 15.47 -37.78
C VAL A 96 -3.05 15.85 -39.14
N HIS A 97 -1.72 16.00 -39.25
CA HIS A 97 -1.06 16.35 -40.50
C HIS A 97 -1.18 15.27 -41.58
N ASP A 98 -1.22 13.98 -41.22
CA ASP A 98 -1.42 12.89 -42.18
C ASP A 98 -2.87 12.80 -42.68
N TRP A 99 -3.84 13.11 -41.81
CA TRP A 99 -5.25 13.13 -42.21
C TRP A 99 -5.56 14.26 -43.20
N LEU A 100 -5.02 15.46 -42.97
CA LEU A 100 -5.19 16.60 -43.88
C LEU A 100 -4.46 16.37 -45.23
N ARG A 101 -3.26 15.78 -45.23
CA ARG A 101 -2.56 15.44 -46.49
C ARG A 101 -3.33 14.44 -47.34
N GLY A 102 -3.94 13.43 -46.71
CA GLY A 102 -4.79 12.45 -47.40
C GLY A 102 -6.07 13.06 -47.98
N PHE A 103 -6.69 13.99 -47.26
CA PHE A 103 -7.92 14.66 -47.68
C PHE A 103 -7.70 15.54 -48.92
N PHE A 104 -6.68 16.42 -48.92
CA PHE A 104 -6.43 17.29 -50.08
C PHE A 104 -5.97 16.54 -51.33
N ARG A 105 -5.27 15.40 -51.18
CA ARG A 105 -4.88 14.56 -52.32
C ARG A 105 -6.08 13.85 -52.97
N ARG A 106 -7.16 13.61 -52.23
CA ARG A 106 -8.39 12.98 -52.73
C ARG A 106 -9.37 13.98 -53.38
N VAL A 107 -9.31 15.25 -53.01
CA VAL A 107 -10.24 16.29 -53.51
C VAL A 107 -9.66 17.12 -54.66
N GLY A 108 -8.33 17.17 -54.84
CA GLY A 108 -7.67 17.92 -55.91
C GLY A 108 -7.21 17.12 -57.14
N GLY A 109 -7.61 15.85 -57.28
CA GLY A 109 -7.23 14.97 -58.38
C GLY A 109 -8.28 14.85 -59.47
N LYS A 110 -8.53 15.93 -60.21
CA LYS A 110 -9.14 15.93 -61.55
C LYS A 110 -8.62 17.09 -62.36
#